data_AF-A0A7X4WB78-F1
#
_entry.id   AF-A0A7X4WB78-F1
#
_cell.length_a   1.000
_cell.length_b   1.000
_cell.length_c   1.000
_cell.angle_alpha   90.00
_cell.angle_beta   90.00
_cell.angle_gamma   90.00
#
_symmetry.space_group_name_H-M   'P 1'
#
loop_
_entity.id
_entity.type
_entity.pdbx_description
1 polymer ?
#
loop_
_entity_poly.entity_id
_entity_poly.type
_entity_poly.pdbx_seq_one_letter_code
_entity_poly.pdbx_strand_id
1 'polypeptide(L)'
;MSALIAIAITTGLLSGLWGWAAVSLGLLSWGGFLGCTTYFAAPQDGLKGMGISMATNVSGVAWAMLIIHGSTWIDIELFGYIATGIVSFLMCVQAKREWLSFIPGTFIGCCATFAAAGNWQLVIPSLMLGVVFGYAMKTSGLWLKAQSEKRAQKAAFKSELAPAAASTK
;
A
#
# COMPACT_ATOMS: atom_id res chain seq x y z
N MET A 1 13.87 15.05 13.49
CA MET A 1 14.05 13.81 12.69
C MET A 1 13.33 13.99 11.36
N SER A 2 13.87 13.51 10.24
CA SER A 2 13.19 13.63 8.94
C SER A 2 11.98 12.68 8.86
N ALA A 3 11.00 13.02 8.02
CA ALA A 3 9.85 12.14 7.77
C ALA A 3 10.28 10.77 7.23
N LEU A 4 11.28 10.76 6.34
CA LEU A 4 11.79 9.54 5.73
C LEU A 4 12.36 8.58 6.77
N ILE A 5 13.15 9.07 7.73
CA ILE A 5 13.71 8.21 8.79
C ILE A 5 12.60 7.70 9.71
N ALA A 6 11.66 8.56 10.09
CA ALA A 6 10.55 8.17 10.96
C ALA A 6 9.70 7.06 10.33
N ILE A 7 9.39 7.19 9.03
CA ILE A 7 8.66 6.20 8.25
C ILE A 7 9.52 4.95 8.05
N ALA A 8 10.83 5.07 7.77
CA ALA A 8 11.69 3.90 7.60
C ALA A 8 11.74 3.01 8.85
N ILE A 9 11.78 3.60 10.05
CA ILE A 9 11.74 2.87 11.33
C ILE A 9 10.44 2.06 11.44
N THR A 10 9.29 2.71 11.25
CA THR A 10 8.00 2.04 11.40
C THR A 10 7.74 1.03 10.28
N THR A 11 8.16 1.34 9.04
CA THR A 11 8.14 0.42 7.92
C THR A 11 8.96 -0.83 8.21
N GLY A 12 10.20 -0.71 8.70
CA GLY A 12 11.04 -1.86 9.01
C GLY A 12 10.41 -2.79 10.06
N LEU A 13 9.93 -2.21 11.17
CA LEU A 13 9.32 -2.97 12.26
C LEU A 13 8.03 -3.69 11.81
N LEU A 14 7.12 -2.96 11.17
CA LEU A 14 5.85 -3.52 10.73
C LEU A 14 6.02 -4.48 9.54
N SER A 15 7.08 -4.34 8.74
CA SER A 15 7.41 -5.30 7.67
C SER A 15 7.87 -6.63 8.25
N GLY A 16 8.66 -6.61 9.32
CA GLY A 16 9.01 -7.83 10.07
C GLY A 16 7.77 -8.51 10.66
N LEU A 17 6.87 -7.71 11.26
CA LEU A 17 5.60 -8.22 11.79
C LEU A 17 4.70 -8.81 10.69
N TRP A 18 4.62 -8.14 9.53
CA TRP A 18 3.89 -8.65 8.37
C TRP A 18 4.47 -9.98 7.88
N GLY A 19 5.79 -10.09 7.75
CA GLY A 19 6.44 -11.34 7.33
C GLY A 19 6.05 -12.52 8.22
N TRP A 20 6.04 -12.32 9.55
CA TRP A 20 5.57 -13.33 10.50
C TRP A 20 4.06 -13.62 10.38
N ALA A 21 3.23 -12.58 10.30
CA ALA A 21 1.78 -12.73 10.18
C ALA A 21 1.39 -13.47 8.89
N ALA A 22 2.03 -13.15 7.77
CA ALA A 22 1.78 -13.78 6.48
C ALA A 22 2.07 -15.28 6.53
N VAL A 23 3.21 -15.68 7.08
CA VAL A 23 3.56 -17.10 7.26
C VAL A 23 2.56 -17.81 8.20
N SER A 24 2.23 -17.17 9.32
CA SER A 24 1.32 -17.75 10.32
C SER A 24 -0.10 -17.97 9.81
N LEU A 25 -0.56 -17.12 8.89
CA LEU A 25 -1.91 -17.18 8.29
C LEU A 25 -1.95 -17.89 6.93
N GLY A 26 -0.81 -18.37 6.42
CA GLY A 26 -0.74 -19.00 5.09
C GLY A 26 -0.98 -18.02 3.92
N LEU A 27 -0.65 -16.74 4.11
CA LEU A 27 -0.83 -15.67 3.12
C LEU A 27 0.43 -15.45 2.26
N LEU A 28 0.27 -14.73 1.15
CA LEU A 28 1.36 -14.37 0.26
C LEU A 28 2.14 -13.19 0.85
N SER A 29 3.33 -13.45 1.41
CA SER A 29 4.19 -12.40 2.01
C SER A 29 4.47 -11.26 1.02
N TRP A 30 4.89 -11.58 -0.21
CA TRP A 30 5.12 -10.60 -1.26
C TRP A 30 3.81 -9.95 -1.76
N GLY A 31 2.68 -10.67 -1.73
CA GLY A 31 1.37 -10.10 -2.01
C GLY A 31 1.01 -8.98 -1.03
N GLY A 32 1.34 -9.13 0.25
CA GLY A 32 1.18 -8.04 1.21
C GLY A 32 2.11 -6.87 0.97
N PHE A 33 3.38 -7.09 0.59
CA PHE A 33 4.27 -5.99 0.23
C PHE A 33 3.80 -5.21 -1.00
N LEU A 34 3.21 -5.90 -1.98
CA LEU A 34 2.51 -5.25 -3.10
C LEU A 34 1.34 -4.39 -2.60
N GLY A 35 0.55 -4.90 -1.65
CA GLY A 35 -0.49 -4.14 -0.95
C GLY A 35 0.07 -2.89 -0.25
N CYS A 36 1.15 -3.02 0.54
CA CYS A 36 1.82 -1.89 1.16
C CYS A 36 2.23 -0.83 0.11
N THR A 37 2.85 -1.29 -0.98
CA THR A 37 3.30 -0.44 -2.08
C THR A 37 2.16 0.34 -2.71
N THR A 38 0.99 -0.31 -2.89
CA THR A 38 -0.19 0.36 -3.45
C THR A 38 -0.72 1.47 -2.55
N TYR A 39 -0.56 1.37 -1.23
CA TYR A 39 -0.91 2.45 -0.31
C TYR A 39 0.13 3.58 -0.33
N PHE A 40 1.42 3.25 -0.32
CA PHE A 40 2.48 4.26 -0.38
C PHE A 40 2.46 5.09 -1.65
N ALA A 41 2.04 4.48 -2.77
CA ALA A 41 1.92 5.13 -4.08
C ALA A 41 0.51 5.70 -4.34
N ALA A 42 -0.44 5.56 -3.41
CA ALA A 42 -1.80 6.06 -3.59
C ALA A 42 -1.81 7.59 -3.80
N PRO A 43 -2.71 8.12 -4.63
CA PRO A 43 -2.78 9.55 -4.92
C PRO A 43 -3.30 10.39 -3.74
N GLN A 44 -3.85 9.73 -2.72
CA GLN A 44 -4.46 10.34 -1.55
C GLN A 44 -3.93 9.65 -0.30
N ASP A 45 -3.83 10.40 0.78
CA ASP A 45 -3.40 9.89 2.08
C ASP A 45 -4.56 9.46 2.97
N GLY A 46 -4.23 8.79 4.06
CA GLY A 46 -5.18 8.41 5.10
C GLY A 46 -6.14 7.30 4.67
N LEU A 47 -7.31 7.26 5.30
CA LEU A 47 -8.31 6.22 5.06
C LEU A 47 -8.87 6.24 3.63
N LYS A 48 -8.93 7.42 3.00
CA LYS A 48 -9.38 7.54 1.61
C LYS A 48 -8.37 6.93 0.64
N GLY A 49 -7.07 7.19 0.85
CA GLY A 49 -5.99 6.51 0.15
C GLY A 49 -6.06 4.99 0.28
N MET A 50 -6.24 4.51 1.52
CA MET A 50 -6.39 3.09 1.84
C MET A 50 -7.55 2.46 1.06
N GLY A 51 -8.72 3.11 1.05
CA GLY A 51 -9.88 2.64 0.32
C GLY A 51 -9.66 2.58 -1.21
N ILE A 52 -9.01 3.59 -1.79
CA ILE A 52 -8.68 3.61 -3.23
C ILE A 52 -7.70 2.47 -3.56
N SER A 53 -6.65 2.26 -2.75
CA SER A 53 -5.69 1.17 -2.95
C SER A 53 -6.36 -0.20 -2.87
N MET A 54 -7.24 -0.41 -1.89
CA MET A 54 -8.00 -1.66 -1.76
C MET A 54 -8.93 -1.89 -2.97
N ALA A 55 -9.72 -0.88 -3.34
CA ALA A 55 -10.66 -0.98 -4.43
C ALA A 55 -9.97 -1.26 -5.78
N THR A 56 -8.87 -0.56 -6.07
CA THR A 56 -8.09 -0.78 -7.29
C THR A 56 -7.41 -2.14 -7.31
N ASN A 57 -6.83 -2.60 -6.20
CA ASN A 57 -6.26 -3.94 -6.09
C ASN A 57 -7.31 -5.03 -6.37
N VAL A 58 -8.49 -4.95 -5.74
CA VAL A 58 -9.58 -5.93 -5.97
C VAL A 58 -10.09 -5.88 -7.41
N SER A 59 -10.22 -4.67 -7.98
CA SER A 59 -10.57 -4.53 -9.40
C SER A 59 -9.52 -5.17 -10.31
N GLY A 60 -8.23 -5.03 -10.00
CA GLY A 60 -7.14 -5.70 -10.71
C GLY A 60 -7.25 -7.22 -10.68
N VAL A 61 -7.55 -7.77 -9.50
CA VAL A 61 -7.81 -9.21 -9.33
C VAL A 61 -8.98 -9.65 -10.23
N ALA A 62 -10.08 -8.89 -10.25
CA ALA A 62 -11.23 -9.21 -11.10
C ALA A 62 -10.86 -9.24 -12.60
N TRP A 63 -10.06 -8.29 -13.07
CA TRP A 63 -9.57 -8.27 -14.45
C TRP A 63 -8.66 -9.44 -14.79
N ALA A 64 -7.74 -9.81 -13.90
CA ALA A 64 -6.91 -11.00 -14.09
C ALA A 64 -7.76 -12.28 -14.15
N MET A 65 -8.73 -12.42 -13.25
CA MET A 65 -9.64 -13.57 -13.25
C MET A 65 -10.50 -13.63 -14.51
N LEU A 66 -10.90 -12.48 -15.07
CA LEU A 66 -11.59 -12.43 -16.36
C LEU A 66 -10.71 -12.97 -17.49
N ILE A 67 -9.43 -12.58 -17.55
CA ILE A 67 -8.50 -13.09 -18.57
C ILE A 67 -8.27 -14.59 -18.41
N ILE A 68 -7.98 -15.06 -17.19
CA ILE A 68 -7.71 -16.47 -16.89
C ILE A 68 -8.91 -17.33 -17.28
N HIS A 69 -10.12 -16.98 -16.82
CA HIS A 69 -11.32 -17.73 -17.20
C HIS A 69 -11.66 -17.56 -18.68
N GLY A 70 -11.38 -16.42 -19.31
CA GLY A 70 -11.60 -16.24 -20.74
C GLY A 70 -10.73 -17.19 -21.58
N SER A 71 -9.48 -17.39 -21.16
CA SER A 71 -8.52 -18.24 -21.86
C SER A 71 -8.91 -19.73 -21.84
N THR A 72 -9.70 -20.19 -20.87
CA THR A 72 -10.14 -21.60 -20.83
C THR A 72 -11.14 -21.95 -21.94
N TRP A 73 -11.78 -20.96 -22.57
CA TRP A 73 -12.75 -21.19 -23.63
C TRP A 73 -12.14 -21.10 -25.03
N ILE A 74 -10.97 -20.44 -25.15
CA ILE A 74 -10.34 -20.12 -26.43
C ILE A 74 -8.84 -20.41 -26.29
N ASP A 75 -8.47 -21.64 -26.63
CA ASP A 75 -7.09 -22.15 -26.53
C ASP A 75 -6.24 -21.69 -27.73
N ILE A 76 -6.08 -20.37 -27.84
CA ILE A 76 -5.25 -19.73 -28.86
C ILE A 76 -4.34 -18.75 -28.11
N GLU A 77 -3.02 -18.93 -28.17
CA GLU A 77 -2.05 -18.01 -27.51
C GLU A 77 -2.29 -16.53 -27.88
N LEU A 78 -2.73 -16.28 -29.13
CA LEU A 78 -3.10 -14.95 -29.61
C LEU A 78 -4.24 -14.31 -28.81
N PHE A 79 -5.17 -15.10 -28.28
CA PHE A 79 -6.26 -14.61 -27.42
C PHE A 79 -5.72 -13.96 -26.15
N GLY A 80 -4.69 -14.54 -25.52
CA GLY A 80 -4.06 -13.98 -24.32
C GLY A 80 -3.51 -12.58 -24.55
N TYR A 81 -2.84 -12.35 -25.68
CA TYR A 81 -2.29 -11.03 -26.02
C TYR A 81 -3.38 -10.00 -26.32
N ILE A 82 -4.41 -10.38 -27.10
CA ILE A 82 -5.53 -9.49 -27.42
C ILE A 82 -6.32 -9.15 -26.15
N ALA A 83 -6.64 -10.15 -25.33
CA ALA A 83 -7.34 -9.96 -24.06
C ALA A 83 -6.55 -9.05 -23.12
N THR A 84 -5.23 -9.25 -23.01
CA THR A 84 -4.35 -8.37 -22.21
C THR A 84 -4.40 -6.93 -22.70
N GLY A 85 -4.35 -6.70 -24.02
CA GLY A 85 -4.45 -5.35 -24.59
C GLY A 85 -5.80 -4.68 -24.30
N ILE A 86 -6.90 -5.39 -24.51
CA ILE A 86 -8.26 -4.89 -24.24
C ILE A 86 -8.45 -4.61 -22.76
N VAL A 87 -8.10 -5.56 -21.88
CA VAL A 87 -8.27 -5.42 -20.44
C VAL A 87 -7.38 -4.30 -19.88
N SER A 88 -6.13 -4.17 -20.35
CA SER A 88 -5.26 -3.06 -19.95
C SER A 88 -5.86 -1.70 -20.35
N PHE A 89 -6.44 -1.59 -21.54
CA PHE A 89 -7.17 -0.40 -21.96
C PHE A 89 -8.36 -0.11 -21.04
N LEU A 90 -9.17 -1.13 -20.73
CA LEU A 90 -10.32 -1.00 -19.83
C LEU A 90 -9.90 -0.61 -18.40
N MET A 91 -8.79 -1.15 -17.89
CA MET A 91 -8.22 -0.76 -16.60
C MET A 91 -7.83 0.72 -16.57
N CYS A 92 -7.34 1.28 -17.68
CA CYS A 92 -7.09 2.72 -17.78
C CYS A 92 -8.40 3.52 -17.85
N VAL A 93 -9.38 3.07 -18.63
CA VAL A 93 -10.70 3.74 -18.75
C VAL A 93 -11.45 3.75 -17.42
N GLN A 94 -11.37 2.68 -16.62
CA GLN A 94 -12.05 2.58 -15.33
C GLN A 94 -11.62 3.68 -14.35
N ALA A 95 -10.39 4.20 -14.50
CA ALA A 95 -9.84 5.22 -13.61
C ALA A 95 -10.56 6.57 -13.69
N LYS A 96 -11.50 6.73 -14.63
CA LYS A 96 -12.49 7.81 -14.61
C LYS A 96 -13.41 7.76 -13.39
N ARG A 97 -13.53 6.62 -12.71
CA ARG A 97 -14.26 6.47 -11.44
C ARG A 97 -13.33 6.80 -10.27
N GLU A 98 -13.76 7.69 -9.38
CA GLU A 98 -12.91 8.20 -8.29
C GLU A 98 -12.29 7.09 -7.43
N TRP A 99 -13.08 6.09 -7.04
CA TRP A 99 -12.63 4.94 -6.23
C TRP A 99 -11.64 4.02 -6.94
N LEU A 100 -11.59 4.07 -8.27
CA LEU A 100 -10.70 3.25 -9.09
C LEU A 100 -9.65 4.08 -9.84
N SER A 101 -9.47 5.34 -9.43
CA SER A 101 -8.61 6.32 -10.13
C SER A 101 -7.12 5.99 -10.09
N PHE A 102 -6.69 5.09 -9.20
CA PHE A 102 -5.30 4.69 -9.06
C PHE A 102 -4.94 3.51 -9.98
N ILE A 103 -4.66 3.83 -11.26
CA ILE A 103 -4.33 2.84 -12.31
C ILE A 103 -3.23 1.85 -11.87
N PRO A 104 -2.09 2.29 -11.26
CA PRO A 104 -1.06 1.35 -10.82
C PRO A 104 -1.56 0.30 -9.82
N GLY A 105 -2.51 0.65 -8.95
CA GLY A 105 -3.12 -0.31 -8.01
C GLY A 105 -3.87 -1.42 -8.74
N THR A 106 -4.62 -1.08 -9.80
CA THR A 106 -5.30 -2.07 -10.64
C THR A 106 -4.31 -3.01 -11.33
N PHE A 107 -3.21 -2.48 -11.87
CA PHE A 107 -2.15 -3.33 -12.45
C PHE A 107 -1.48 -4.22 -11.41
N ILE A 108 -1.21 -3.72 -10.21
CA ILE A 108 -0.61 -4.53 -9.13
C ILE A 108 -1.53 -5.68 -8.73
N GLY A 109 -2.83 -5.44 -8.55
CA GLY A 109 -3.80 -6.51 -8.25
C GLY A 109 -3.88 -7.56 -9.35
N CYS A 110 -3.83 -7.13 -10.62
CA CYS A 110 -3.81 -8.00 -11.78
C CYS A 110 -2.54 -8.87 -11.83
N CYS A 111 -1.37 -8.23 -11.76
CA CYS A 111 -0.07 -8.92 -11.75
C CYS A 111 0.09 -9.87 -10.57
N ALA A 112 -0.38 -9.49 -9.37
CA ALA A 112 -0.35 -10.35 -8.19
C ALA A 112 -1.19 -11.63 -8.41
N THR A 113 -2.32 -11.51 -9.11
CA THR A 113 -3.20 -12.65 -9.41
C THR A 113 -2.57 -13.59 -10.44
N PHE A 114 -1.96 -13.05 -11.49
CA PHE A 114 -1.21 -13.86 -12.46
C PHE A 114 -0.01 -14.55 -11.82
N ALA A 115 0.75 -13.85 -10.98
CA ALA A 115 1.88 -14.43 -10.25
C ALA A 115 1.46 -15.55 -9.29
N ALA A 116 0.23 -15.51 -8.78
CA ALA A 116 -0.37 -16.54 -7.95
C ALA A 116 -1.15 -17.60 -8.74
N ALA A 117 -0.95 -17.68 -10.07
CA ALA A 117 -1.64 -18.62 -10.95
C ALA A 117 -3.18 -18.60 -10.80
N GLY A 118 -3.77 -17.42 -10.60
CA GLY A 118 -5.21 -17.25 -10.44
C GLY A 118 -5.76 -17.59 -9.06
N ASN A 119 -4.91 -17.86 -8.06
CA ASN A 119 -5.35 -18.09 -6.67
C ASN A 119 -5.77 -16.78 -5.98
N TRP A 120 -6.88 -16.21 -6.46
CA TRP A 120 -7.44 -14.95 -5.98
C TRP A 120 -7.82 -14.99 -4.49
N GLN A 121 -8.18 -16.17 -3.98
CA GLN A 121 -8.56 -16.38 -2.58
C GLN A 121 -7.42 -16.11 -1.61
N LEU A 122 -6.16 -16.32 -2.02
CA LEU A 122 -4.99 -15.90 -1.26
C LEU A 122 -4.56 -14.47 -1.61
N VAL A 123 -4.68 -14.07 -2.87
CA VAL A 123 -4.22 -12.75 -3.34
C VAL A 123 -5.01 -11.60 -2.71
N ILE A 124 -6.34 -11.68 -2.68
CA ILE A 124 -7.19 -10.63 -2.10
C ILE A 124 -6.82 -10.37 -0.63
N PRO A 125 -6.89 -11.35 0.29
CA PRO A 125 -6.58 -11.08 1.70
C PRO A 125 -5.13 -10.63 1.90
N SER A 126 -4.18 -11.16 1.12
CA SER A 126 -2.78 -10.71 1.18
C SER A 126 -2.63 -9.25 0.80
N LEU A 127 -3.22 -8.82 -0.33
CA LEU A 127 -3.19 -7.42 -0.77
C LEU A 127 -3.91 -6.50 0.21
N MET A 128 -5.09 -6.90 0.71
CA MET A 128 -5.88 -6.07 1.62
C MET A 128 -5.15 -5.84 2.94
N LEU A 129 -4.63 -6.91 3.57
CA LEU A 129 -3.85 -6.79 4.79
C LEU A 129 -2.55 -6.01 4.54
N GLY A 130 -1.90 -6.22 3.39
CA GLY A 130 -0.79 -5.40 2.95
C GLY A 130 -1.11 -3.91 2.93
N VAL A 131 -2.26 -3.51 2.36
CA VAL A 131 -2.70 -2.11 2.37
C VAL A 131 -2.90 -1.59 3.80
N VAL A 132 -3.49 -2.38 4.70
CA VAL A 132 -3.65 -2.01 6.12
C VAL A 132 -2.28 -1.80 6.80
N PHE A 133 -1.33 -2.70 6.55
CA PHE A 133 0.04 -2.55 7.05
C PHE A 133 0.72 -1.32 6.48
N GLY A 134 0.59 -1.05 5.17
CA GLY A 134 1.10 0.17 4.54
C GLY A 134 0.53 1.45 5.18
N TYR A 135 -0.77 1.46 5.46
CA TYR A 135 -1.43 2.53 6.20
C TYR A 135 -0.83 2.71 7.60
N ALA A 136 -0.68 1.62 8.35
CA ALA A 136 -0.10 1.64 9.69
C ALA A 136 1.36 2.15 9.67
N MET A 137 2.17 1.71 8.72
CA MET A 137 3.57 2.13 8.52
C MET A 137 3.68 3.64 8.33
N LYS A 138 2.97 4.20 7.35
CA LYS A 138 3.03 5.63 7.04
C LYS A 138 2.47 6.46 8.20
N THR A 139 1.32 6.08 8.74
CA THR A 139 0.63 6.85 9.80
C THR A 139 1.44 6.88 11.08
N SER A 140 1.95 5.74 11.53
CA SER A 140 2.81 5.68 12.72
C SER A 140 4.14 6.40 12.53
N GLY A 141 4.71 6.38 11.31
CA GLY A 141 5.93 7.10 10.98
C GLY A 141 5.74 8.62 11.05
N LEU A 142 4.65 9.13 10.49
CA LEU A 142 4.30 10.55 10.58
C LEU A 142 3.98 10.99 12.01
N TRP A 143 3.32 10.13 12.79
CA TRP A 143 3.10 10.36 14.21
C TRP A 143 4.43 10.45 14.99
N LEU A 144 5.37 9.55 14.72
CA LEU A 144 6.69 9.55 15.38
C LEU A 144 7.49 10.82 15.06
N LYS A 145 7.44 11.29 13.79
CA LYS A 145 8.02 12.58 13.39
C LYS A 145 7.43 13.72 14.21
N ALA A 146 6.10 13.84 14.26
CA ALA A 146 5.41 14.90 14.98
C ALA A 146 5.78 14.91 16.47
N GLN A 147 5.93 13.73 17.09
CA GLN A 147 6.36 13.62 18.47
C GLN A 147 7.81 14.05 18.69
N SER A 148 8.70 13.75 17.73
CA SER A 148 10.10 14.21 17.78
C SER A 148 10.21 15.74 17.69
N GLU A 149 9.38 16.38 16.86
CA GLU A 149 9.35 17.83 16.66
C GLU A 149 8.80 18.55 17.90
N LYS A 150 7.70 18.05 18.48
CA LYS A 150 7.15 18.57 19.75
C LYS A 150 8.16 18.53 20.89
N ARG A 151 8.94 17.44 20.99
CA ARG A 151 10.00 17.30 22.00
C ARG A 151 11.14 18.29 21.78
N ALA A 152 11.58 18.48 20.54
CA ALA A 152 12.61 19.45 20.20
C ALA A 152 12.19 20.89 20.52
N GLN A 153 10.95 21.27 20.17
CA GLN A 153 10.42 22.61 20.46
C GLN A 153 10.31 22.87 21.98
N LYS A 154 9.84 21.89 22.74
CA LYS A 154 9.76 22.00 24.21
C LYS A 154 11.14 22.13 24.86
N ALA A 155 12.14 21.44 24.34
CA ALA A 155 13.52 21.55 24.82
C ALA A 155 14.12 22.94 24.52
N ALA A 156 13.89 23.48 23.31
CA ALA A 156 14.32 24.82 22.92
C ALA A 156 13.69 25.90 23.82
N PHE A 157 12.36 25.87 23.98
CA PHE A 157 11.64 26.81 24.85
C PHE A 157 12.14 26.78 26.30
N LYS A 158 12.41 25.59 26.86
CA LYS A 158 12.98 25.46 28.21
C LYS A 158 14.39 26.06 28.29
N SER A 159 15.19 25.95 27.24
CA SER A 159 16.55 26.52 27.19
C SER A 159 16.54 28.04 27.10
N GLU A 160 15.56 28.65 26.44
CA GLU A 160 15.40 30.11 26.37
C GLU A 160 14.88 30.73 27.68
N LEU A 161 14.08 30.00 28.47
CA LEU A 161 13.65 30.47 29.80
C LEU A 161 14.74 30.34 30.88
N ALA A 162 15.71 29.44 30.71
CA ALA A 162 16.78 29.20 31.68
C ALA A 162 17.73 30.39 31.94
N PRO A 163 18.17 31.21 30.95
CA PRO A 163 19.08 32.34 31.21
C PRO A 163 18.44 33.51 31.99
N ALA A 164 17.12 33.65 32.01
CA ALA A 164 16.46 34.73 32.76
C ALA A 164 16.49 34.55 34.29
N ALA A 165 16.75 33.34 34.78
CA ALA A 165 16.81 33.03 36.21
C ALA A 165 18.22 33.16 36.82
N ALA A 166 19.25 33.39 35.99
CA ALA A 166 20.65 33.47 36.45
C ALA A 166 21.16 34.90 36.68
N SER A 167 20.36 35.93 36.40
CA SER A 167 20.75 37.35 36.51
C SER A 167 20.23 38.05 37.79
N THR A 168 19.79 37.32 38.80
CA THR A 168 19.23 37.88 40.05
C THR A 168 20.00 37.48 41.31
N LYS A 169 21.33 37.41 41.23
CA LYS A 169 22.20 37.36 42.42
C LYS A 169 23.28 38.43 42.34
#